data_AF-A0A7V8U3H8-F1
#
_entry.id   AF-A0A7V8U3H8-F1
#
_cell.length_a   1.000
_cell.length_b   1.000
_cell.length_c   1.000
_cell.angle_alpha   90.00
_cell.angle_beta   90.00
_cell.angle_gamma   90.00
#
_symmetry.space_group_name_H-M   'P 1'
#
loop_
_entity.id
_entity.type
_entity.pdbx_description
1 polymer ?
#
loop_
_entity_poly.entity_id
_entity_poly.type
_entity_poly.pdbx_seq_one_letter_code
_entity_poly.pdbx_strand_id
1 'polypeptide(L)'
;MVATSAASVRALPTEGFYTLAPMKGGPMSSTFEKSHLTSSDLDMLQGVLDDAGYDAKILIGNERVFNVAAILLIRLFEEGVTSPAMLSQALEHHFGKLKTPPKPVTPVFNRYAIQGLPRERRAAG
;
A
#
# COMPACT_ATOMS: atom_id res chain seq x y z
N MET A 1 -30.98 72.94 16.30
CA MET A 1 -30.01 72.71 15.21
C MET A 1 -28.64 72.46 15.84
N VAL A 2 -28.11 71.25 15.64
CA VAL A 2 -26.68 70.93 15.31
C VAL A 2 -25.60 71.49 16.26
N ALA A 3 -25.03 70.68 17.17
CA ALA A 3 -23.71 70.01 17.10
C ALA A 3 -22.52 71.00 17.23
N THR A 4 -21.35 70.75 17.85
CA THR A 4 -20.47 69.58 17.95
C THR A 4 -19.33 70.03 18.91
N SER A 5 -19.01 69.32 20.00
CA SER A 5 -17.89 68.37 20.17
C SER A 5 -16.47 68.95 20.41
N ALA A 6 -15.91 68.48 21.53
CA ALA A 6 -14.53 68.00 21.79
C ALA A 6 -13.31 68.94 21.78
N ALA A 7 -12.63 68.98 22.92
CA ALA A 7 -11.16 68.90 22.99
C ALA A 7 -10.74 68.45 24.40
N SER A 8 -10.10 67.29 24.54
CA SER A 8 -9.32 66.97 25.74
C SER A 8 -8.01 66.27 25.36
N VAL A 9 -7.00 67.14 25.29
CA VAL A 9 -5.59 66.99 25.72
C VAL A 9 -4.95 65.60 25.63
N ARG A 10 -3.97 65.55 24.74
CA ARG A 10 -2.95 64.52 24.56
C ARG A 10 -1.92 64.58 25.70
N ALA A 11 -1.56 63.43 26.27
CA ALA A 11 -0.32 63.24 27.01
C ALA A 11 0.29 61.87 26.65
N LEU A 12 1.53 61.90 26.15
CA LEU A 12 2.54 60.82 26.20
C LEU A 12 3.37 61.06 27.49
N PRO A 13 4.13 60.11 28.10
CA PRO A 13 5.12 59.27 27.39
C PRO A 13 5.54 57.92 28.05
N THR A 14 6.54 57.27 27.42
CA THR A 14 7.68 56.52 28.03
C THR A 14 7.61 54.98 28.14
N GLU A 15 8.37 54.34 27.23
CA GLU A 15 9.30 53.20 27.38
C GLU A 15 8.94 51.94 28.20
N GLY A 16 8.97 50.80 27.52
CA GLY A 16 9.05 49.47 28.12
C GLY A 16 9.68 48.47 27.15
N PHE A 17 10.93 48.10 27.41
CA PHE A 17 11.70 47.08 26.73
C PHE A 17 10.98 45.71 26.79
N TYR A 18 10.80 45.04 25.66
CA TYR A 18 10.42 43.62 25.62
C TYR A 18 11.54 42.81 24.98
N THR A 19 12.37 42.24 25.85
CA THR A 19 13.24 41.10 25.54
C THR A 19 12.51 39.81 25.95
N LEU A 20 12.78 38.72 25.21
CA LEU A 20 12.41 37.30 25.43
C LEU A 20 11.03 36.82 24.94
N ALA A 21 11.04 36.02 23.87
CA ALA A 21 11.18 34.56 24.00
C ALA A 21 11.36 33.87 22.62
N PRO A 22 12.15 32.79 22.51
CA PRO A 22 12.14 31.93 21.33
C PRO A 22 10.85 31.12 21.37
N MET A 23 9.90 31.46 20.49
CA MET A 23 8.65 30.72 20.38
C MET A 23 8.92 29.42 19.61
N LYS A 24 9.34 28.41 20.39
CA LYS A 24 8.74 27.08 20.41
C LYS A 24 8.48 26.50 19.02
N GLY A 25 9.43 25.71 18.53
CA GLY A 25 9.13 24.64 17.57
C GLY A 25 7.99 23.79 18.11
N GLY A 26 6.79 24.01 17.61
CA GLY A 26 5.71 23.06 17.75
C GLY A 26 6.07 21.82 16.93
N PRO A 27 5.79 20.59 17.40
CA PRO A 27 5.82 19.45 16.51
C PRO A 27 4.89 19.78 15.35
N MET A 28 5.43 19.73 14.15
CA MET A 28 4.69 19.80 12.91
C MET A 28 3.74 18.60 12.96
N SER A 29 2.52 18.83 13.44
CA SER A 29 1.43 17.85 13.35
C SER A 29 1.17 17.67 11.86
N SER A 30 1.86 16.72 11.25
CA SER A 30 1.37 16.06 10.07
C SER A 30 0.10 15.35 10.52
N THR A 31 -1.05 16.01 10.30
CA THR A 31 -2.30 15.27 10.17
C THR A 31 -2.04 14.29 9.05
N PHE A 32 -1.76 13.04 9.41
CA PHE A 32 -1.93 11.93 8.51
C PHE A 32 -3.43 11.89 8.25
N GLU A 33 -3.86 12.68 7.25
CA GLU A 33 -5.17 12.57 6.64
C GLU A 33 -5.28 11.10 6.30
N LYS A 34 -6.03 10.35 7.12
CA LYS A 34 -6.26 8.94 6.88
C LYS A 34 -6.99 8.91 5.55
N SER A 35 -6.26 8.61 4.48
CA SER A 35 -6.82 8.46 3.15
C SER A 35 -7.95 7.46 3.28
N HIS A 36 -9.17 7.98 3.20
CA HIS A 36 -10.36 7.18 3.40
C HIS A 36 -10.46 6.26 2.18
N LEU A 37 -10.01 5.01 2.35
CA LEU A 37 -10.19 3.98 1.33
C LEU A 37 -11.68 3.86 1.06
N THR A 38 -12.09 4.15 -0.17
CA THR A 38 -13.47 3.95 -0.58
C THR A 38 -13.73 2.46 -0.80
N SER A 39 -14.99 2.05 -0.83
CA SER A 39 -15.32 0.66 -1.15
C SER A 39 -14.76 0.23 -2.50
N SER A 40 -14.76 1.13 -3.49
CA SER A 40 -14.20 0.86 -4.83
C SER A 40 -12.70 0.63 -4.79
N ASP A 41 -11.97 1.38 -3.95
CA ASP A 41 -10.52 1.21 -3.82
C ASP A 41 -10.21 -0.14 -3.17
N LEU A 42 -11.01 -0.55 -2.19
CA LEU A 42 -10.84 -1.82 -1.51
C LEU A 42 -11.13 -3.01 -2.43
N ASP A 43 -12.17 -2.92 -3.26
CA ASP A 43 -12.45 -3.92 -4.29
C ASP A 43 -11.30 -4.03 -5.30
N MET A 44 -10.71 -2.89 -5.69
CA MET A 44 -9.52 -2.87 -6.55
C MET A 44 -8.32 -3.53 -5.86
N LEU A 45 -8.02 -3.17 -4.61
CA LEU A 45 -6.90 -3.75 -3.85
C LEU A 45 -7.09 -5.25 -3.63
N GLN A 46 -8.33 -5.69 -3.37
CA GLN A 46 -8.69 -7.09 -3.28
C GLN A 46 -8.46 -7.83 -4.61
N GLY A 47 -8.90 -7.24 -5.73
CA GLY A 47 -8.64 -7.80 -7.06
C GLY A 47 -7.15 -7.96 -7.37
N VAL A 48 -6.31 -6.99 -6.97
CA VAL A 48 -4.86 -7.09 -7.13
C VAL A 48 -4.26 -8.23 -6.30
N LEU A 49 -4.78 -8.49 -5.09
CA LEU A 49 -4.34 -9.62 -4.27
C LEU A 49 -4.74 -10.96 -4.89
N ASP A 50 -5.98 -11.05 -5.37
CA ASP A 50 -6.52 -12.26 -5.99
C ASP A 50 -5.78 -12.60 -7.29
N ASP A 51 -5.53 -11.60 -8.14
CA ASP A 51 -4.76 -11.75 -9.39
C ASP A 51 -3.31 -12.16 -9.14
N ALA A 52 -2.72 -11.67 -8.04
CA ALA A 52 -1.39 -12.07 -7.61
C ALA A 52 -1.37 -13.42 -6.86
N GLY A 53 -2.53 -14.04 -6.60
CA GLY A 53 -2.66 -15.35 -5.97
C GLY A 53 -2.55 -15.35 -4.45
N TYR A 54 -2.80 -14.21 -3.81
CA TYR A 54 -2.84 -14.10 -2.34
C TYR A 54 -4.25 -14.38 -1.82
N ASP A 55 -4.40 -15.39 -0.96
CA ASP A 55 -5.63 -15.62 -0.19
C ASP A 55 -5.69 -14.66 1.00
N ALA A 56 -6.00 -13.40 0.71
CA ALA A 56 -6.00 -12.29 1.66
C ALA A 56 -7.30 -11.52 1.51
N LYS A 57 -8.06 -11.33 2.60
CA LYS A 57 -9.28 -10.49 2.57
C LYS A 57 -9.00 -9.14 3.22
N ILE A 58 -9.27 -8.07 2.49
CA ILE A 58 -9.24 -6.71 3.04
C ILE A 58 -10.63 -6.41 3.62
N LEU A 59 -10.74 -6.46 4.94
CA LEU A 59 -12.00 -6.20 5.66
C LEU A 59 -12.02 -4.77 6.20
N ILE A 60 -13.14 -4.06 6.00
CA ILE A 60 -13.37 -2.73 6.56
C ILE A 60 -13.86 -2.88 8.01
N GLY A 61 -13.03 -2.53 8.99
CA GLY A 61 -13.45 -2.45 10.39
C GLY A 61 -12.37 -2.80 11.41
N ASN A 62 -12.80 -3.19 12.62
CA ASN A 62 -11.92 -3.59 13.73
C ASN A 62 -11.30 -4.98 13.53
N GLU A 63 -11.65 -5.69 12.46
CA GLU A 63 -10.94 -6.89 12.04
C GLU A 63 -9.62 -6.48 11.38
N ARG A 64 -8.57 -6.52 12.20
CA ARG A 64 -7.20 -6.23 11.79
C ARG A 64 -6.86 -7.07 10.55
N VAL A 65 -6.47 -6.41 9.47
CA VAL A 65 -5.86 -7.06 8.32
C VAL A 65 -4.55 -7.70 8.81
N PHE A 66 -4.50 -9.02 8.88
CA PHE A 66 -3.30 -9.74 9.32
C PHE A 66 -2.36 -10.08 8.16
N ASN A 67 -2.82 -9.96 6.92
CA ASN A 67 -2.01 -10.30 5.76
C ASN A 67 -1.02 -9.17 5.41
N VAL A 68 0.27 -9.50 5.39
CA VAL A 68 1.36 -8.54 5.13
C VAL A 68 1.27 -7.95 3.72
N ALA A 69 0.81 -8.71 2.72
CA ALA A 69 0.64 -8.21 1.35
C ALA A 69 -0.48 -7.16 1.28
N ALA A 70 -1.60 -7.43 1.95
CA ALA A 70 -2.72 -6.47 2.04
C ALA A 70 -2.31 -5.18 2.78
N ILE A 71 -1.55 -5.30 3.87
CA ILE A 71 -1.02 -4.13 4.59
C ILE A 71 -0.09 -3.31 3.68
N LEU A 72 0.78 -3.97 2.91
CA LEU A 72 1.68 -3.30 1.97
C LEU A 72 0.88 -2.52 0.91
N LEU A 73 -0.14 -3.16 0.31
CA LEU A 73 -0.98 -2.53 -0.69
C LEU A 73 -1.71 -1.30 -0.16
N ILE A 74 -2.27 -1.39 1.04
CA ILE A 74 -2.91 -0.25 1.70
C ILE A 74 -1.90 0.88 1.83
N ARG A 75 -0.71 0.63 2.40
CA ARG A 75 0.33 1.65 2.56
C ARG A 75 0.75 2.30 1.24
N LEU A 76 0.97 1.51 0.19
CA LEU A 76 1.33 2.02 -1.13
C LEU A 76 0.21 2.89 -1.72
N PHE A 77 -1.05 2.53 -1.48
CA PHE A 77 -2.20 3.32 -1.90
C PHE A 77 -2.27 4.64 -1.13
N GLU A 78 -2.04 4.64 0.19
CA GLU A 78 -1.94 5.86 1.01
C GLU A 78 -0.77 6.75 0.56
N GLU A 79 0.33 6.17 0.06
CA GLU A 79 1.46 6.88 -0.55
C GLU A 79 1.16 7.43 -1.96
N GLY A 80 -0.01 7.11 -2.53
CA GLY A 80 -0.49 7.62 -3.81
C GLY A 80 -0.31 6.66 -5.01
N VAL A 81 0.13 5.41 -4.77
CA VAL A 81 0.18 4.39 -5.81
C VAL A 81 -1.21 3.78 -5.99
N THR A 82 -1.98 4.33 -6.91
CA THR A 82 -3.37 3.90 -7.15
C THR A 82 -3.54 2.99 -8.37
N SER A 83 -2.48 2.78 -9.16
CA SER A 83 -2.54 1.93 -10.35
C SER A 83 -2.45 0.45 -9.99
N PRO A 84 -3.43 -0.40 -10.38
CA PRO A 84 -3.42 -1.83 -10.10
C PRO A 84 -2.16 -2.55 -10.59
N ALA A 85 -1.67 -2.17 -11.78
CA ALA A 85 -0.47 -2.77 -12.37
C ALA A 85 0.79 -2.43 -11.55
N MET A 86 0.88 -1.20 -11.05
CA MET A 86 1.99 -0.76 -10.19
C MET A 86 1.95 -1.47 -8.83
N LEU A 87 0.76 -1.65 -8.27
CA LEU A 87 0.54 -2.36 -7.02
C LEU A 87 0.91 -3.85 -7.14
N SER A 88 0.52 -4.51 -8.23
CA SER A 88 0.93 -5.88 -8.53
C SER A 88 2.46 -6.00 -8.70
N GLN A 89 3.08 -5.07 -9.43
CA GLN A 89 4.53 -5.04 -9.57
C GLN A 89 5.25 -4.80 -8.23
N ALA A 90 4.70 -3.97 -7.35
CA ALA A 90 5.23 -3.76 -6.01
C ALA A 90 5.13 -5.02 -5.15
N LEU A 91 4.05 -5.80 -5.26
CA LEU A 91 3.94 -7.11 -4.62
C LEU A 91 5.04 -8.06 -5.12
N GLU A 92 5.23 -8.16 -6.44
CA GLU A 92 6.30 -8.98 -7.02
C GLU A 92 7.71 -8.52 -6.58
N HIS A 93 7.92 -7.22 -6.43
CA HIS A 93 9.20 -6.67 -5.98
C HIS A 93 9.46 -6.95 -4.49
N HIS A 94 8.42 -6.83 -3.65
CA HIS A 94 8.55 -7.00 -2.20
C HIS A 94 8.59 -8.47 -1.77
N PHE A 95 7.78 -9.33 -2.37
CA PHE A 95 7.65 -10.74 -1.97
C PHE A 95 8.32 -11.70 -2.97
N GLY A 96 8.81 -11.19 -4.09
CA GLY A 96 9.25 -12.00 -5.21
C GLY A 96 8.08 -12.42 -6.09
N LYS A 97 8.40 -12.92 -7.29
CA LYS A 97 7.38 -13.49 -8.18
C LYS A 97 6.87 -14.80 -7.58
N LEU A 98 5.55 -14.89 -7.36
CA LEU A 98 4.91 -16.19 -7.21
C LEU A 98 5.19 -16.96 -8.49
N LYS A 99 6.00 -18.02 -8.37
CA LYS A 99 6.34 -18.88 -9.49
C LYS A 99 5.03 -19.39 -10.07
N THR A 100 4.70 -18.96 -11.29
CA THR A 100 3.63 -19.59 -12.07
C THR A 100 3.87 -21.10 -12.03
N PRO A 101 2.82 -21.90 -11.79
CA PRO A 101 2.99 -23.34 -11.71
C PRO A 101 3.71 -23.77 -12.99
N PRO A 102 4.85 -24.49 -12.87
CA PRO A 102 5.60 -24.90 -14.04
C PRO A 102 4.63 -25.61 -14.98
N LYS A 103 4.65 -25.24 -16.27
CA LYS A 103 3.85 -25.93 -17.30
C LYS A 103 4.02 -27.42 -17.08
N PRO A 104 2.94 -28.22 -17.09
CA PRO A 104 3.06 -29.67 -16.95
C PRO A 104 4.01 -30.16 -18.04
N VAL A 105 5.24 -30.47 -17.65
CA VAL A 105 6.18 -31.14 -18.53
C VAL A 105 5.65 -32.56 -18.54
N THR A 106 4.93 -32.94 -19.60
CA THR A 106 4.63 -34.35 -19.81
C THR A 106 5.96 -35.06 -19.94
N PRO A 107 6.34 -35.93 -18.99
CA PRO A 107 7.55 -36.71 -19.17
C PRO A 107 7.35 -37.57 -20.42
N VAL A 108 8.27 -37.44 -21.38
CA VAL A 108 8.33 -38.34 -22.54
C VAL A 108 8.85 -39.67 -22.03
N PHE A 109 8.00 -40.42 -21.35
CA PHE A 109 8.33 -41.76 -20.90
C PHE A 109 8.34 -42.69 -22.11
N ASN A 110 9.51 -43.23 -22.42
CA ASN A 110 9.61 -44.31 -23.38
C ASN A 110 8.92 -45.55 -22.77
N ARG A 111 7.81 -46.00 -23.35
CA ARG A 111 7.03 -47.13 -22.83
C ARG A 111 7.88 -48.39 -22.58
N TYR A 112 8.94 -48.59 -23.36
CA TYR A 112 9.86 -49.72 -23.23
C TYR A 112 10.82 -49.58 -22.05
N ALA A 113 11.05 -48.37 -21.54
CA ALA A 113 11.82 -48.14 -20.32
C ALA A 113 11.01 -48.48 -19.06
N ILE A 114 9.67 -48.37 -19.12
CA ILE A 114 8.78 -48.70 -17.98
C ILE A 114 8.34 -50.17 -18.04
N GLN A 115 7.92 -50.65 -19.21
CA GLN A 115 7.33 -51.99 -19.39
C GLN A 115 8.38 -53.05 -19.80
N GLY A 116 9.61 -52.63 -20.07
CA GLY A 116 10.64 -53.47 -20.64
C GLY A 116 10.50 -53.67 -22.15
N LEU A 117 11.53 -54.27 -22.75
CA LEU A 117 11.54 -54.58 -24.19
C LEU A 117 10.53 -55.70 -24.53
N PRO A 118 9.84 -55.61 -25.68
CA PRO A 118 8.96 -56.68 -26.17
C PRO A 118 9.71 -58.01 -26.32
N ARG A 119 9.02 -59.12 -26.02
CA ARG A 119 9.61 -60.47 -25.98
C ARG A 119 10.23 -60.89 -27.32
N GLU A 120 9.73 -60.38 -28.45
CA GLU A 120 10.28 -60.61 -29.79
C GLU A 120 11.70 -60.08 -29.98
N ARG A 121 12.10 -59.06 -29.22
CA ARG A 121 13.47 -58.50 -29.25
C ARG A 121 14.46 -59.26 -28.36
N ARG A 122 13.99 -60.16 -27.48
CA ARG A 122 14.85 -60.93 -26.57
C ARG A 122 15.41 -62.22 -27.20
N ALA A 123 14.91 -62.63 -28.36
CA ALA A 123 15.26 -63.89 -29.02
C ALA A 123 16.28 -63.72 -30.18
N ALA A 124 16.81 -62.52 -30.39
CA ALA A 124 17.72 -62.20 -31.50
C ALA A 124 19.19 -61.97 -31.04
N GLY A 125 19.61 -62.62 -29.94
CA GLY A 125 20.96 -62.56 -29.40
C GLY A 125 21.55 -63.95 -29.21
#